data_AF-A0AAE4CDK7-F1
#
_entry.id   AF-A0AAE4CDK7-F1
#
_cell.length_a   1.000
_cell.length_b   1.000
_cell.length_c   1.000
_cell.angle_alpha   90.00
_cell.angle_beta   90.00
_cell.angle_gamma   90.00
#
_symmetry.space_group_name_H-M   'P 1'
#
loop_
_entity.id
_entity.type
_entity.pdbx_description
1 polymer ?
#
loop_
_entity_poly.entity_id
_entity_poly.type
_entity_poly.pdbx_seq_one_letter_code
_entity_poly.pdbx_strand_id
1 'polypeptide(L)'
;MTRLEVGWLWCEDLPEREVNHVMGTWDVEPFGNDDAADFAFELDDAPAAARIEMIGAVLERVAHDDDHRLSDPPRAVAAAALVAAQCPAGEPVTSTSGPRTSMPQFPDHLRHLAIQALDRVVEAPTWLAEAWDESPDGSAWRRTIADLRKVLDPAQREALFDL
;
A
#
# COMPACT_ATOMS: atom_id res chain seq x y z
N MET A 1 -27.41 -48.48 21.12
CA MET A 1 -27.25 -47.29 21.98
C MET A 1 -25.97 -47.50 22.78
N THR A 2 -24.81 -47.20 22.18
CA THR A 2 -23.97 -45.99 22.44
C THR A 2 -23.44 -46.00 23.88
N ARG A 3 -22.12 -46.11 24.10
CA ARG A 3 -21.15 -45.00 23.92
C ARG A 3 -19.72 -45.54 23.93
N LEU A 4 -18.91 -45.12 22.95
CA LEU A 4 -17.45 -45.28 22.94
C LEU A 4 -16.84 -44.26 23.90
N GLU A 5 -16.04 -44.71 24.86
CA GLU A 5 -15.13 -43.84 25.61
C GLU A 5 -13.82 -43.75 24.85
N VAL A 6 -13.61 -42.63 24.16
CA VAL A 6 -12.30 -42.22 23.68
C VAL A 6 -11.73 -41.23 24.70
N GLY A 7 -10.73 -41.72 25.43
CA GLY A 7 -9.90 -40.89 26.29
C GLY A 7 -9.11 -39.92 25.43
N TRP A 8 -9.49 -38.65 25.50
CA TRP A 8 -8.70 -37.56 24.97
C TRP A 8 -7.50 -37.39 25.90
N LEU A 9 -6.33 -37.83 25.44
CA LEU A 9 -5.06 -37.46 26.05
C LEU A 9 -4.94 -35.94 26.00
N TRP A 10 -4.93 -35.34 27.18
CA TRP A 10 -4.48 -33.99 27.42
C TRP A 10 -3.01 -33.90 26.98
N CYS A 11 -2.71 -32.97 26.07
CA CYS A 11 -1.35 -32.50 25.83
C CYS A 11 -1.30 -31.08 26.42
N GLU A 12 -0.94 -31.00 27.69
CA GLU A 12 -0.50 -29.75 28.32
C GLU A 12 0.91 -29.40 27.80
N ASP A 13 1.21 -28.10 27.82
CA ASP A 13 2.53 -27.49 27.63
C ASP A 13 3.11 -27.45 26.21
N LEU A 14 2.43 -26.74 25.31
CA LEU A 14 3.15 -25.96 24.32
C LEU A 14 3.47 -24.60 24.92
N PRO A 15 4.74 -24.13 24.93
CA PRO A 15 5.03 -22.77 25.34
C PRO A 15 4.18 -21.85 24.46
N GLU A 16 3.62 -20.80 25.06
CA GLU A 16 3.11 -19.65 24.33
C GLU A 16 4.23 -19.18 23.40
N ARG A 17 4.24 -19.71 22.18
CA ARG A 17 4.88 -19.03 21.09
C ARG A 17 4.15 -17.70 21.10
N GLU A 18 4.87 -16.63 21.40
CA GLU A 18 4.60 -15.33 20.85
C GLU A 18 4.38 -15.55 19.35
N VAL A 19 3.13 -15.84 19.01
CA VAL A 19 2.58 -15.41 17.75
C VAL A 19 2.54 -13.91 17.95
N ASN A 20 3.68 -13.26 17.70
CA ASN A 20 3.65 -11.94 17.13
C ASN A 20 2.70 -12.12 15.95
N HIS A 21 1.45 -11.68 16.15
CA HIS A 21 0.49 -11.50 15.10
C HIS A 21 1.11 -10.44 14.21
N VAL A 22 2.06 -10.84 13.35
CA VAL A 22 2.52 -10.04 12.23
C VAL A 22 1.23 -9.69 11.52
N MET A 23 0.89 -8.40 11.54
CA MET A 23 -0.20 -7.78 10.77
C MET A 23 -0.71 -8.70 9.67
N GLY A 24 -1.82 -9.40 9.93
CA GLY A 24 -2.12 -10.69 9.30
C GLY A 24 -1.90 -10.71 7.78
N THR A 25 -0.96 -11.53 7.31
CA THR A 25 -0.73 -11.85 5.88
C THR A 25 -0.31 -10.68 4.98
N TRP A 26 -0.20 -9.44 5.48
CA TRP A 26 0.11 -8.30 4.61
C TRP A 26 1.55 -8.35 4.08
N ASP A 27 1.70 -8.08 2.78
CA ASP A 27 3.01 -7.95 2.14
C ASP A 27 3.43 -6.47 2.08
N VAL A 28 4.74 -6.23 2.02
CA VAL A 28 5.34 -4.88 1.93
C VAL A 28 5.16 -4.25 0.55
N GLU A 29 4.63 -5.00 -0.42
CA GLU A 29 4.29 -4.49 -1.74
C GLU A 29 3.06 -3.55 -1.69
N PRO A 30 2.90 -2.64 -2.66
CA PRO A 30 1.84 -1.62 -2.62
C PRO A 30 0.39 -2.14 -2.55
N PHE A 31 0.16 -3.39 -2.99
CA PHE A 31 -1.14 -4.06 -2.97
C PHE A 31 -1.19 -5.23 -1.97
N GLY A 32 -0.21 -5.32 -1.07
CA GLY A 32 -0.09 -6.40 -0.09
C GLY A 32 -1.06 -6.27 1.09
N ASN A 33 -1.76 -5.14 1.20
CA ASN A 33 -2.80 -4.89 2.19
C ASN A 33 -4.20 -5.16 1.59
N ASP A 34 -5.12 -5.71 2.37
CA ASP A 34 -6.46 -6.08 1.90
C ASP A 34 -7.25 -4.88 1.33
N ASP A 35 -7.20 -3.70 1.97
CA ASP A 35 -7.88 -2.49 1.48
C ASP A 35 -7.31 -2.02 0.14
N ALA A 36 -5.99 -2.20 -0.06
CA ALA A 36 -5.31 -1.91 -1.32
C ALA A 36 -5.68 -2.92 -2.42
N ALA A 37 -5.80 -4.20 -2.08
CA ALA A 37 -6.24 -5.26 -2.99
C ALA A 37 -7.71 -5.07 -3.40
N ASP A 38 -8.59 -4.72 -2.47
CA ASP A 38 -9.99 -4.38 -2.75
C ASP A 38 -10.09 -3.17 -3.70
N PHE A 39 -9.24 -2.16 -3.50
CA PHE A 39 -9.17 -1.02 -4.40
C PHE A 39 -8.73 -1.40 -5.82
N ALA A 40 -7.79 -2.34 -5.98
CA ALA A 40 -7.43 -2.86 -7.29
C ALA A 40 -8.63 -3.50 -8.01
N PHE A 41 -9.44 -4.27 -7.27
CA PHE A 41 -10.66 -4.88 -7.79
C PHE A 41 -11.70 -3.82 -8.20
N GLU A 42 -11.91 -2.79 -7.37
CA GLU A 42 -12.79 -1.67 -7.71
C GLU A 42 -12.33 -0.92 -8.97
N LEU A 43 -11.01 -0.73 -9.14
CA LEU A 43 -10.45 -0.10 -10.35
C LEU A 43 -10.66 -0.94 -11.60
N ASP A 44 -10.58 -2.27 -11.49
CA ASP A 44 -10.80 -3.18 -12.61
C ASP A 44 -12.25 -3.13 -13.12
N ASP A 45 -13.22 -3.04 -12.21
CA ASP A 45 -14.65 -2.93 -12.54
C ASP A 45 -15.05 -1.53 -13.04
N ALA A 46 -14.24 -0.51 -12.77
CA ALA A 46 -14.52 0.87 -13.17
C ALA A 46 -14.16 1.17 -14.64
N PRO A 47 -14.93 2.03 -15.34
CA PRO A 47 -14.53 2.55 -16.63
C PRO A 47 -13.29 3.45 -16.51
N ALA A 48 -12.50 3.56 -17.58
CA ALA A 48 -11.22 4.27 -17.58
C ALA A 48 -11.27 5.70 -16.97
N ALA A 49 -12.29 6.50 -17.32
CA ALA A 49 -12.43 7.85 -16.76
C ALA A 49 -12.62 7.84 -15.23
N ALA A 50 -13.42 6.91 -14.71
CA ALA A 50 -13.67 6.79 -13.27
C ALA A 50 -12.41 6.35 -12.51
N ARG A 51 -11.51 5.56 -13.12
CA ARG A 51 -10.24 5.15 -12.48
C ARG A 51 -9.35 6.35 -12.14
N ILE A 52 -9.30 7.35 -13.03
CA ILE A 52 -8.55 8.59 -12.80
C ILE A 52 -9.14 9.33 -11.60
N GLU A 53 -10.47 9.46 -11.57
CA GLU A 53 -11.19 10.13 -10.47
C GLU A 53 -11.00 9.39 -9.14
N MET A 54 -11.09 8.05 -9.14
CA MET A 54 -10.88 7.22 -7.95
C MET A 54 -9.47 7.37 -7.37
N ILE A 55 -8.45 7.28 -8.23
CA ILE A 55 -7.04 7.47 -7.83
C ILE A 55 -6.82 8.88 -7.29
N GLY A 56 -7.32 9.90 -7.99
CA GLY A 56 -7.25 11.29 -7.54
C GLY A 56 -7.91 11.48 -6.17
N ALA A 57 -9.12 10.96 -5.98
CA ALA A 57 -9.88 11.12 -4.74
C ALA A 57 -9.21 10.45 -3.53
N VAL A 58 -8.60 9.28 -3.71
CA VAL A 58 -7.86 8.61 -2.63
C VAL A 58 -6.61 9.40 -2.26
N LEU A 59 -5.82 9.82 -3.26
CA LEU A 59 -4.61 10.61 -3.03
C LEU A 59 -4.94 11.96 -2.38
N GLU A 60 -6.01 12.63 -2.83
CA GLU A 60 -6.42 13.94 -2.28
C GLU A 60 -6.86 13.84 -0.83
N ARG A 61 -7.65 12.82 -0.50
CA ARG A 61 -8.08 12.54 0.88
C ARG A 61 -6.87 12.34 1.77
N VAL A 62 -5.92 11.48 1.39
CA VAL A 62 -4.75 11.23 2.25
C VAL A 62 -3.83 12.44 2.32
N ALA A 63 -3.63 13.19 1.23
CA ALA A 63 -2.74 14.35 1.21
C ALA A 63 -3.25 15.52 2.07
N HIS A 64 -4.58 15.69 2.23
CA HIS A 64 -5.16 16.87 2.87
C HIS A 64 -6.00 16.58 4.13
N ASP A 65 -6.28 15.32 4.46
CA ASP A 65 -7.04 14.99 5.67
C ASP A 65 -6.14 15.01 6.92
N ASP A 66 -6.55 15.82 7.89
CA ASP A 66 -5.91 15.90 9.19
C ASP A 66 -6.28 14.69 10.08
N ASP A 67 -7.42 14.04 9.80
CA ASP A 67 -7.86 12.82 10.48
C ASP A 67 -7.25 11.56 9.85
N HIS A 68 -6.03 11.27 10.32
CA HIS A 68 -5.24 10.09 9.97
C HIS A 68 -5.90 8.73 10.29
N ARG A 69 -7.01 8.71 11.04
CA ARG A 69 -7.79 7.49 11.30
C ARG A 69 -8.90 7.28 10.29
N LEU A 70 -9.35 8.34 9.61
CA LEU A 70 -10.38 8.31 8.57
C LEU A 70 -9.79 8.36 7.16
N SER A 71 -8.49 8.65 7.04
CA SER A 71 -7.76 8.55 5.80
C SER A 71 -7.63 7.07 5.35
N ASP A 72 -7.30 6.87 4.08
CA ASP A 72 -7.12 5.54 3.48
C ASP A 72 -5.65 5.31 3.02
N PRO A 73 -4.71 5.16 3.97
CA PRO A 73 -3.30 5.01 3.67
C PRO A 73 -2.96 3.84 2.72
N PRO A 74 -3.52 2.62 2.86
CA PRO A 74 -3.18 1.52 1.97
C PRO A 74 -3.57 1.82 0.53
N ARG A 75 -4.80 2.32 0.29
CA ARG A 75 -5.24 2.69 -1.06
C ARG A 75 -4.41 3.83 -1.63
N ALA A 76 -3.95 4.77 -0.81
CA ALA A 76 -3.07 5.83 -1.29
C ALA A 76 -1.68 5.34 -1.70
N VAL A 77 -1.10 4.37 -0.98
CA VAL A 77 0.16 3.72 -1.39
C VAL A 77 -0.03 2.98 -2.71
N ALA A 78 -1.11 2.22 -2.86
CA ALA A 78 -1.47 1.54 -4.11
C ALA A 78 -1.67 2.53 -5.28
N ALA A 79 -2.43 3.61 -5.06
CA ALA A 79 -2.65 4.67 -6.03
C ALA A 79 -1.32 5.33 -6.46
N ALA A 80 -0.44 5.64 -5.50
CA ALA A 80 0.88 6.21 -5.77
C ALA A 80 1.75 5.25 -6.59
N ALA A 81 1.69 3.93 -6.35
CA ALA A 81 2.39 2.94 -7.15
C ALA A 81 1.91 2.90 -8.61
N LEU A 82 0.61 3.04 -8.86
CA LEU A 82 0.07 3.13 -10.22
C LEU A 82 0.52 4.40 -10.95
N VAL A 83 0.60 5.53 -10.25
CA VAL A 83 1.13 6.77 -10.81
C VAL A 83 2.64 6.66 -11.07
N ALA A 84 3.39 6.06 -10.14
CA ALA A 84 4.83 5.82 -10.30
C ALA A 84 5.13 4.93 -11.50
N ALA A 85 4.30 3.90 -11.75
CA ALA A 85 4.43 3.00 -12.90
C ALA A 85 4.31 3.70 -14.27
N GLN A 86 3.72 4.89 -14.32
CA GLN A 86 3.65 5.72 -15.55
C GLN A 86 4.78 6.76 -15.66
N CYS A 87 5.64 6.86 -14.66
CA CYS A 87 6.82 7.72 -14.72
C CYS A 87 7.92 7.09 -15.59
N PRO A 88 8.86 7.86 -16.17
CA PRO A 88 9.90 7.33 -17.04
C PRO A 88 10.80 6.25 -16.43
N ALA A 89 11.02 6.29 -15.12
CA ALA A 89 11.78 5.29 -14.35
C ALA A 89 10.86 4.30 -13.60
N GLY A 90 9.56 4.33 -13.88
CA GLY A 90 8.57 3.47 -13.28
C GLY A 90 8.58 2.08 -13.91
N GLU A 91 8.32 1.08 -13.07
CA GLU A 91 8.09 -0.28 -13.51
C GLU A 91 6.59 -0.59 -13.46
N PRO A 92 6.06 -1.43 -14.36
CA PRO A 92 4.68 -1.90 -14.29
C PRO A 92 4.39 -2.56 -12.95
N VAL A 93 3.19 -2.33 -12.40
CA VAL A 93 2.73 -3.08 -11.23
C VAL A 93 2.46 -4.54 -11.64
N THR A 94 3.21 -5.48 -11.05
CA THR A 94 3.10 -6.92 -11.32
C THR A 94 2.52 -7.73 -10.14
N SER A 95 2.05 -7.05 -9.09
CA SER A 95 1.49 -7.72 -7.91
C SER A 95 0.31 -8.63 -8.27
N THR A 96 0.24 -9.80 -7.65
CA THR A 96 -0.93 -10.69 -7.78
C THR A 96 -2.18 -10.10 -7.13
N SER A 97 -2.06 -9.10 -6.29
CA SER A 97 -3.19 -8.39 -5.68
C SER A 97 -3.48 -7.04 -6.36
N GLY A 98 -2.66 -6.64 -7.34
CA GLY A 98 -2.84 -5.41 -8.12
C GLY A 98 -3.85 -5.53 -9.28
N PRO A 99 -4.23 -4.40 -9.90
CA PRO A 99 -5.25 -4.36 -10.94
C PRO A 99 -4.83 -5.18 -12.16
N ARG A 100 -5.79 -5.86 -12.78
CA ARG A 100 -5.61 -6.70 -13.97
C ARG A 100 -5.76 -5.95 -15.26
N THR A 101 -6.45 -4.83 -15.22
CA THR A 101 -6.70 -3.99 -16.38
C THR A 101 -5.71 -2.83 -16.41
N SER A 102 -5.31 -2.39 -17.61
CA SER A 102 -4.35 -1.29 -17.74
C SER A 102 -4.95 0.02 -17.23
N MET A 103 -4.15 0.80 -16.51
CA MET A 103 -4.54 2.14 -16.12
C MET A 103 -4.57 3.09 -17.33
N PRO A 104 -5.52 4.02 -17.39
CA PRO A 104 -5.48 5.12 -18.35
C PRO A 104 -4.28 6.03 -18.08
N GLN A 105 -3.90 6.85 -19.05
CA GLN A 105 -2.87 7.87 -18.83
C GLN A 105 -3.31 8.85 -17.75
N PHE A 106 -2.50 8.98 -16.70
CA PHE A 106 -2.78 9.90 -15.61
C PHE A 106 -2.37 11.34 -15.96
N PRO A 107 -3.15 12.34 -15.53
CA PRO A 107 -2.73 13.74 -15.64
C PRO A 107 -1.59 14.05 -14.66
N ASP A 108 -0.67 14.93 -15.07
CA ASP A 108 0.58 15.23 -14.35
C ASP A 108 0.40 15.69 -12.89
N HIS A 109 -0.76 16.30 -12.56
CA HIS A 109 -1.03 16.74 -11.19
C HIS A 109 -1.14 15.57 -10.20
N LEU A 110 -1.55 14.37 -10.64
CA LEU A 110 -1.63 13.20 -9.78
C LEU A 110 -0.26 12.76 -9.26
N ARG A 111 0.82 13.07 -9.99
CA ARG A 111 2.19 12.83 -9.54
C ARG A 111 2.53 13.63 -8.29
N HIS A 112 2.17 14.90 -8.27
CA HIS A 112 2.38 15.77 -7.10
C HIS A 112 1.52 15.33 -5.92
N LEU A 113 0.27 14.94 -6.19
CA LEU A 113 -0.63 14.45 -5.16
C LEU A 113 -0.16 13.12 -4.56
N ALA A 114 0.36 12.21 -5.39
CA ALA A 114 0.97 10.95 -4.95
C ALA A 114 2.16 11.18 -4.01
N ILE A 115 3.02 12.14 -4.35
CA ILE A 115 4.13 12.58 -3.49
C ILE A 115 3.62 13.02 -2.12
N GLN A 116 2.65 13.94 -2.09
CA GLN A 116 2.11 14.49 -0.84
C GLN A 116 1.44 13.40 0.01
N ALA A 117 0.68 12.51 -0.62
CA ALA A 117 0.04 11.40 0.06
C ALA A 117 1.08 10.44 0.67
N LEU A 118 2.13 10.06 -0.05
CA LEU A 118 3.18 9.20 0.48
C LEU A 118 3.93 9.84 1.65
N ASP A 119 4.30 11.13 1.52
CA ASP A 119 4.96 11.88 2.58
C ASP A 119 4.07 11.91 3.84
N ARG A 120 2.77 12.18 3.66
CA ARG A 120 1.79 12.15 4.76
C ARG A 120 1.64 10.76 5.39
N VAL A 121 1.62 9.69 4.61
CA VAL A 121 1.53 8.30 5.13
C VAL A 121 2.68 7.97 6.07
N VAL A 122 3.90 8.43 5.78
CA VAL A 122 5.10 8.09 6.58
C VAL A 122 5.42 9.07 7.69
N GLU A 123 5.03 10.34 7.55
CA GLU A 123 5.30 11.41 8.54
C GLU A 123 4.20 11.54 9.60
N ALA A 124 2.96 11.20 9.26
CA ALA A 124 1.85 11.20 10.19
C ALA A 124 1.79 9.91 11.01
N PRO A 125 1.19 9.94 12.22
CA PRO A 125 0.81 8.73 12.94
C PRO A 125 -0.42 8.09 12.27
N THR A 126 -0.35 7.75 10.98
CA THR A 126 -1.42 6.98 10.34
C THR A 126 -1.50 5.61 10.99
N TRP A 127 -2.72 5.06 11.06
CA TRP A 127 -2.89 3.71 11.58
C TRP A 127 -2.03 2.68 10.82
N LEU A 128 -1.77 2.91 9.53
CA LEU A 128 -0.91 2.06 8.71
C LEU A 128 0.57 2.17 9.14
N ALA A 129 1.06 3.39 9.37
CA ALA A 129 2.43 3.62 9.82
C ALA A 129 2.67 3.06 11.23
N GLU A 130 1.73 3.29 12.16
CA GLU A 130 1.80 2.75 13.52
C GLU A 130 1.90 1.22 13.48
N ALA A 131 1.07 0.59 12.66
CA ALA A 131 1.02 -0.87 12.61
C ALA A 131 2.26 -1.48 11.92
N TRP A 132 2.87 -0.79 10.95
CA TRP A 132 4.19 -1.18 10.40
C TRP A 132 5.35 -0.91 11.36
N ASP A 133 5.28 0.11 12.22
CA ASP A 133 6.31 0.37 13.23
C ASP A 133 6.38 -0.72 14.30
N GLU A 134 5.26 -1.41 14.56
CA GLU A 134 5.18 -2.58 15.43
C GLU A 134 5.58 -3.89 14.72
N SER A 135 5.76 -3.86 13.39
CA SER A 135 6.08 -5.03 12.57
C SER A 135 7.59 -5.21 12.33
N PRO A 136 8.13 -6.45 12.36
CA PRO A 136 9.53 -6.71 11.98
C PRO A 136 9.86 -6.28 10.55
N ASP A 137 8.86 -6.24 9.67
CA ASP A 137 8.99 -5.87 8.26
C ASP A 137 8.79 -4.37 8.00
N GLY A 138 8.57 -3.55 9.04
CA GLY A 138 8.36 -2.10 8.89
C GLY A 138 9.48 -1.39 8.15
N SER A 139 10.73 -1.82 8.34
CA SER A 139 11.89 -1.28 7.59
C SER A 139 11.87 -1.64 6.09
N ALA A 140 11.28 -2.78 5.72
CA ALA A 140 11.08 -3.16 4.34
C ALA A 140 9.93 -2.36 3.72
N TRP A 141 8.80 -2.21 4.42
CA TRP A 141 7.69 -1.36 3.97
C TRP A 141 8.13 0.10 3.74
N ARG A 142 8.85 0.71 4.69
CA ARG A 142 9.36 2.10 4.53
C ARG A 142 10.32 2.23 3.33
N ARG A 143 11.08 1.18 2.98
CA ARG A 143 11.89 1.15 1.75
C ARG A 143 11.02 1.14 0.50
N THR A 144 9.95 0.34 0.47
CA THR A 144 8.97 0.37 -0.63
C THR A 144 8.45 1.79 -0.86
N ILE A 145 8.02 2.49 0.21
CA ILE A 145 7.52 3.87 0.09
C ILE A 145 8.60 4.82 -0.42
N ALA A 146 9.83 4.72 0.11
CA ALA A 146 10.94 5.56 -0.33
C ALA A 146 11.31 5.34 -1.80
N ASP A 147 11.23 4.11 -2.30
CA ASP A 147 11.53 3.79 -3.69
C ASP A 147 10.44 4.31 -4.64
N LEU A 148 9.15 4.21 -4.27
CA LEU A 148 8.07 4.89 -4.98
C LEU A 148 8.30 6.40 -5.02
N ARG A 149 8.68 7.00 -3.89
CA ARG A 149 8.93 8.45 -3.79
C ARG A 149 10.07 8.91 -4.71
N LYS A 150 11.13 8.10 -4.87
CA LYS A 150 12.25 8.39 -5.81
C LYS A 150 11.83 8.31 -7.27
N VAL A 151 10.95 7.37 -7.64
CA VAL A 151 10.42 7.29 -9.00
C VAL A 151 9.54 8.50 -9.31
N LEU A 152 8.70 8.88 -8.33
CA LEU A 152 7.82 10.04 -8.43
C LEU A 152 8.58 11.37 -8.39
N ASP A 153 9.73 11.45 -7.74
CA ASP A 153 10.52 12.69 -7.64
C ASP A 153 12.02 12.37 -7.72
N PRO A 154 12.52 12.09 -8.93
CA PRO A 154 13.93 11.78 -9.11
C PRO A 154 14.74 13.04 -8.82
N ALA A 155 15.78 12.91 -7.99
CA ALA A 155 16.69 14.02 -7.73
C ALA A 155 17.22 14.59 -9.06
N GLN A 156 17.06 15.90 -9.29
CA GLN A 156 17.41 16.57 -10.56
C GLN A 156 18.91 16.68 -10.84
N ARG A 157 19.75 15.77 -10.33
CA ARG A 157 21.20 15.96 -10.27
C ARG A 157 21.93 15.90 -11.61
N GLU A 158 21.26 15.50 -12.70
CA GLU A 158 21.88 15.38 -14.03
C GLU A 158 21.55 16.55 -14.98
N ALA A 159 20.59 17.44 -14.66
CA ALA A 159 20.20 18.52 -15.57
C ALA A 159 21.05 19.80 -15.44
N LEU A 160 21.94 19.87 -14.45
CA LEU A 160 22.71 21.10 -14.14
C LEU A 160 24.08 21.15 -14.85
N PHE A 161 24.50 20.09 -15.55
CA PHE A 161 25.83 20.02 -16.19
C PHE A 161 25.83 20.15 -17.73
N ASP A 162 24.69 20.43 -18.35
CA ASP A 162 24.58 20.66 -19.81
C ASP A 162 24.38 22.15 -20.19
N LEU A 163 25.03 23.08 -19.47
CA LEU A 163 25.08 24.51 -19.81
C LEU A 163 26.49 24.99 -20.14
#